data_AF-E9IFB7-F1
#
_entry.id   AF-E9IFB7-F1
#
_cell.length_a   1.000
_cell.length_b   1.000
_cell.length_c   1.000
_cell.angle_alpha   90.00
_cell.angle_beta   90.00
_cell.angle_gamma   90.00
#
_symmetry.space_group_name_H-M   'P 1'
#
loop_
_entity.id
_entity.type
_entity.pdbx_description
1 polymer ?
#
loop_
_entity_poly.entity_id
_entity_poly.type
_entity_poly.pdbx_seq_one_letter_code
_entity_poly.pdbx_strand_id
1 'polypeptide(L)'
;QGMFDKPNTTGFIYVSHYLLTIYDAERFKKLVEWPVICKKTETKYRNNVKDYLNVIALENPDMEFPRVVTTYLHHASGTKFMIIMWKLSQLALKTYIMHDGRY
;
A
#
# COMPACT_ATOMS: atom_id res chain seq x y z
N GLN A 1 -11.58 15.50 -1.01
CA GLN A 1 -10.16 15.88 -0.86
C GLN A 1 -9.78 15.78 0.62
N GLY A 2 -8.47 15.64 0.92
CA GLY A 2 -7.97 15.61 2.30
C GLY A 2 -8.15 14.30 3.06
N MET A 3 -8.26 13.16 2.36
CA MET A 3 -8.51 11.84 2.96
C MET A 3 -7.48 11.42 4.03
N PHE A 4 -6.26 11.94 3.95
CA PHE A 4 -5.14 11.66 4.86
C PHE A 4 -4.53 12.92 5.48
N ASP A 5 -5.23 14.05 5.40
CA ASP A 5 -4.84 15.29 6.09
C ASP A 5 -4.95 15.10 7.62
N LYS A 6 -5.86 14.22 8.04
CA LYS A 6 -5.99 13.69 9.40
C LYS A 6 -5.74 12.17 9.39
N PRO A 7 -5.31 11.59 10.52
CA PRO A 7 -5.18 10.14 10.68
C PRO A 7 -6.41 9.38 10.21
N ASN A 8 -6.23 8.52 9.20
CA ASN A 8 -7.33 7.73 8.63
C ASN A 8 -6.91 6.27 8.39
N THR A 9 -6.98 5.49 9.47
CA THR A 9 -6.67 4.06 9.48
C THR A 9 -7.53 3.26 8.51
N THR A 10 -8.85 3.48 8.53
CA THR A 10 -9.78 2.76 7.67
C THR A 10 -9.48 3.06 6.20
N GLY A 11 -9.30 4.33 5.85
CA GLY A 11 -8.89 4.73 4.51
C GLY A 11 -7.58 4.06 4.08
N PHE A 12 -6.57 4.03 4.95
CA PHE A 12 -5.32 3.32 4.66
C PHE A 12 -5.56 1.85 4.36
N ILE A 13 -6.26 1.13 5.23
CA ILE A 13 -6.51 -0.32 5.12
C ILE A 13 -7.22 -0.65 3.79
N TYR A 14 -8.34 0.02 3.50
CA TYR A 14 -9.10 -0.27 2.29
C TYR A 14 -8.38 0.15 1.00
N VAL A 15 -7.77 1.33 0.99
CA VAL A 15 -7.09 1.84 -0.21
C VAL A 15 -5.83 1.03 -0.50
N SER A 16 -5.01 0.75 0.51
CA SER A 16 -3.82 -0.09 0.30
C SER A 16 -4.18 -1.51 -0.11
N HIS A 17 -5.22 -2.12 0.47
CA HIS A 17 -5.71 -3.43 0.05
C HIS A 17 -6.11 -3.44 -1.43
N TYR A 18 -6.90 -2.44 -1.84
CA TYR A 18 -7.36 -2.31 -3.22
C TYR A 18 -6.19 -2.14 -4.19
N LEU A 19 -5.29 -1.19 -3.93
CA LEU A 19 -4.17 -0.90 -4.82
C LEU A 19 -3.18 -2.08 -4.92
N LEU A 20 -2.88 -2.75 -3.81
CA LEU A 20 -1.98 -3.91 -3.81
C LEU A 20 -2.62 -5.13 -4.48
N THR A 21 -3.96 -5.24 -4.47
CA THR A 21 -4.68 -6.26 -5.23
C THR A 21 -4.56 -6.02 -6.74
N ILE A 22 -4.62 -4.77 -7.20
CA ILE A 22 -4.41 -4.44 -8.63
C ILE A 22 -2.98 -4.75 -9.05
N TYR A 23 -2.01 -4.45 -8.19
CA TYR A 23 -0.60 -4.67 -8.51
C TYR A 23 -0.27 -6.16 -8.65
N ASP A 24 -0.61 -6.98 -7.65
CA ASP A 24 -0.33 -8.42 -7.65
C ASP A 24 -1.24 -9.12 -6.62
N ALA A 25 -2.45 -9.45 -7.07
CA ALA A 25 -3.46 -10.09 -6.22
C ALA A 25 -2.99 -11.44 -5.65
N GLU A 26 -2.24 -12.23 -6.42
CA GLU A 26 -1.85 -13.59 -6.02
C GLU A 26 -0.82 -13.57 -4.90
N ARG A 27 0.21 -12.73 -5.03
CA ARG A 27 1.24 -12.58 -4.00
C ARG A 27 0.68 -11.87 -2.78
N PHE A 28 -0.12 -10.83 -2.98
CA PHE A 28 -0.68 -10.05 -1.88
C PHE A 28 -1.58 -10.89 -0.96
N LYS A 29 -2.49 -11.70 -1.52
CA LYS A 29 -3.39 -12.58 -0.74
C LYS A 29 -2.65 -13.64 0.09
N LYS A 30 -1.45 -14.06 -0.35
CA LYS A 30 -0.61 -15.01 0.41
C LYS A 30 0.11 -14.34 1.58
N LEU A 31 0.41 -13.05 1.46
CA LEU A 31 1.19 -12.30 2.45
C LEU A 31 0.33 -11.57 3.48
N VAL A 32 -0.89 -11.17 3.12
CA VAL A 32 -1.72 -10.30 3.95
C VAL A 32 -3.04 -10.97 4.31
N GLU A 33 -3.30 -11.03 5.61
CA GLU A 33 -4.56 -11.50 6.17
C GLU A 33 -5.65 -10.44 5.97
N TRP A 34 -6.78 -10.85 5.38
CA TRP A 34 -7.94 -10.00 5.11
C TRP A 34 -9.23 -10.80 5.34
N PRO A 35 -10.30 -10.21 5.93
CA PRO A 35 -10.45 -8.82 6.37
C PRO A 35 -9.83 -8.51 7.74
N VAL A 36 -9.53 -7.22 7.98
CA VAL A 36 -9.08 -6.74 9.29
C VAL A 36 -10.27 -6.61 10.24
N ILE A 37 -10.38 -7.56 11.19
CA ILE A 37 -11.51 -7.64 12.13
C ILE A 37 -11.21 -7.10 13.54
N CYS A 38 -9.94 -6.94 13.92
CA CYS A 38 -9.56 -6.51 15.26
C CYS A 38 -8.20 -5.81 15.27
N LYS A 39 -7.83 -5.17 16.40
CA LYS A 39 -6.55 -4.46 16.53
C LYS A 39 -5.32 -5.36 16.29
N LYS A 40 -5.42 -6.66 16.60
CA LYS A 40 -4.34 -7.63 16.38
C LYS A 40 -4.11 -7.87 14.88
N THR A 41 -5.18 -8.11 14.13
CA THR A 41 -5.10 -8.29 12.67
C THR A 41 -4.76 -6.97 11.97
N GLU A 42 -5.16 -5.83 12.53
CA GLU A 42 -4.75 -4.51 12.03
C GLU A 42 -3.24 -4.29 12.14
N THR A 43 -2.66 -4.61 13.29
CA THR A 43 -1.21 -4.48 13.51
C THR A 43 -0.44 -5.39 12.56
N LYS A 44 -0.91 -6.63 12.39
CA LYS A 44 -0.33 -7.59 11.45
C LYS A 44 -0.44 -7.09 10.00
N TYR A 45 -1.61 -6.59 9.61
CA TYR A 45 -1.84 -6.00 8.30
C TYR A 45 -0.85 -4.87 8.01
N ARG A 46 -0.69 -3.92 8.94
CA ARG A 46 0.28 -2.80 8.79
C ARG A 46 1.71 -3.29 8.61
N ASN A 47 2.13 -4.28 9.38
CA ASN A 47 3.49 -4.83 9.26
C ASN A 47 3.69 -5.54 7.93
N ASN A 48 2.74 -6.40 7.51
CA ASN A 48 2.85 -7.13 6.26
C ASN A 48 2.82 -6.18 5.06
N VAL A 49 1.96 -5.15 5.08
CA VAL A 49 1.95 -4.10 4.04
C VAL A 49 3.26 -3.31 4.03
N LYS A 50 3.81 -2.94 5.19
CA LYS A 50 5.12 -2.28 5.29
C LYS A 50 6.23 -3.11 4.67
N ASP A 51 6.30 -4.40 5.00
CA ASP A 51 7.31 -5.31 4.48
C ASP A 51 7.14 -5.47 2.96
N TYR A 52 5.89 -5.66 2.50
CA TYR A 52 5.60 -5.81 1.09
C TYR A 52 5.92 -4.55 0.26
N LEU A 53 5.61 -3.36 0.78
CA LEU A 53 5.97 -2.09 0.14
C LEU A 53 7.49 -1.90 0.04
N ASN A 54 8.27 -2.35 1.02
CA ASN A 54 9.73 -2.30 0.93
C ASN A 54 10.26 -3.28 -0.13
N VAL A 55 9.65 -4.46 -0.27
CA VAL A 55 10.00 -5.39 -1.35
C VAL A 55 9.68 -4.79 -2.72
N ILE A 56 8.49 -4.20 -2.89
CA ILE A 56 8.10 -3.48 -4.11
C ILE A 56 9.09 -2.35 -4.43
N ALA A 57 9.53 -1.60 -3.42
CA ALA A 57 10.50 -0.52 -3.59
C ALA A 57 11.86 -1.03 -4.09
N LEU A 58 12.29 -2.22 -3.65
CA LEU A 58 13.51 -2.87 -4.13
C LEU A 58 13.36 -3.40 -5.55
N GLU A 59 12.18 -3.92 -5.89
CA GLU A 59 11.86 -4.45 -7.23
C GLU A 59 11.68 -3.34 -8.28
N ASN A 60 11.32 -2.11 -7.86
CA ASN A 60 11.04 -0.97 -8.75
C ASN A 60 11.93 0.24 -8.40
N PRO A 61 13.26 0.16 -8.62
CA PRO A 61 14.18 1.25 -8.29
C PRO A 61 13.91 2.53 -9.10
N ASP A 62 13.30 2.41 -10.29
CA ASP A 62 12.89 3.51 -11.16
C ASP A 62 11.79 4.38 -10.55
N MET A 63 10.98 3.83 -9.65
CA MET A 63 9.84 4.54 -9.08
C MET A 63 10.20 5.40 -7.88
N GLU A 64 11.43 5.33 -7.39
CA GLU A 64 11.93 6.10 -6.24
C GLU A 64 10.97 6.01 -5.03
N PHE A 65 10.57 4.79 -4.67
CA PHE A 65 9.75 4.58 -3.48
C PHE A 65 10.52 5.02 -2.23
N PRO A 66 9.92 5.83 -1.34
CA PRO A 66 10.57 6.15 -0.09
C PRO A 66 10.66 4.89 0.78
N ARG A 67 11.72 4.79 1.58
CA ARG A 67 11.84 3.71 2.58
C ARG A 67 10.63 3.72 3.52
N VAL A 68 9.90 2.62 3.56
CA VAL A 68 8.66 2.52 4.34
C VAL A 68 9.00 2.00 5.74
N VAL A 69 8.76 2.82 6.76
CA VAL A 69 8.89 2.44 8.16
C VAL A 69 7.52 2.41 8.84
N THR A 70 7.37 1.57 9.87
CA THR A 70 6.10 1.34 10.56
C THR A 70 5.48 2.64 11.10
N THR A 71 6.31 3.60 11.54
CA THR A 71 5.85 4.88 12.09
C THR A 71 5.04 5.70 11.08
N TYR A 72 5.38 5.63 9.79
CA TYR A 72 4.64 6.35 8.74
C TYR A 72 3.26 5.73 8.50
N LEU A 73 3.15 4.41 8.61
CA LEU A 73 1.88 3.72 8.43
C LEU A 73 1.01 3.79 9.68
N HIS A 74 1.60 3.91 10.88
CA HIS A 74 0.86 3.88 12.15
C HIS A 74 -0.16 5.01 12.26
N HIS A 75 0.25 6.24 11.93
CA HIS A 75 -0.65 7.40 11.97
C HIS A 75 -1.54 7.52 10.73
N ALA A 76 -1.23 6.82 9.63
CA ALA A 76 -1.99 6.87 8.37
C ALA A 76 -2.33 8.31 7.93
N SER A 77 -1.34 9.21 8.01
CA SER A 77 -1.48 10.63 7.70
C SER A 77 -0.12 11.29 7.46
N GLY A 78 -0.14 12.51 6.94
CA GLY A 78 1.05 13.35 6.77
C GLY A 78 1.83 13.06 5.48
N THR A 79 2.77 13.94 5.16
CA THR A 79 3.39 14.01 3.83
C THR A 79 4.09 12.72 3.41
N LYS A 80 4.85 12.08 4.32
CA LYS A 80 5.56 10.83 4.00
C LYS A 80 4.59 9.68 3.69
N PHE A 81 3.50 9.58 4.46
CA PHE A 81 2.45 8.60 4.20
C PHE A 81 1.76 8.88 2.86
N MET A 82 1.43 10.16 2.58
CA MET A 82 0.82 10.55 1.32
C MET A 82 1.72 10.24 0.11
N ILE A 83 3.03 10.47 0.22
CA ILE A 83 3.98 10.10 -0.85
C ILE A 83 3.96 8.58 -1.08
N ILE A 84 3.94 7.77 -0.03
CA ILE A 84 3.85 6.30 -0.16
C ILE A 84 2.56 5.90 -0.88
N MET A 85 1.41 6.42 -0.46
CA MET A 85 0.12 6.12 -1.08
C MET A 85 0.05 6.60 -2.53
N TRP A 86 0.65 7.75 -2.82
CA TRP A 86 0.76 8.28 -4.18
C TRP A 86 1.60 7.36 -5.08
N LYS A 87 2.82 6.99 -4.64
CA LYS A 87 3.69 6.07 -5.39
C LYS A 87 3.04 4.71 -5.61
N LEU A 88 2.35 4.19 -4.59
CA LEU A 88 1.56 2.97 -4.71
C LEU A 88 0.43 3.10 -5.75
N SER A 89 -0.24 4.25 -5.80
CA SER A 89 -1.28 4.51 -6.79
C SER A 89 -0.71 4.57 -8.22
N GLN A 90 0.45 5.20 -8.39
CA GLN A 90 1.16 5.23 -9.68
C GLN A 90 1.57 3.82 -10.12
N LEU A 91 2.05 2.99 -9.19
CA LEU A 91 2.42 1.61 -9.47
C LEU A 91 1.22 0.78 -9.91
N ALA A 92 0.12 0.84 -9.15
CA ALA A 92 -1.11 0.14 -9.50
C ALA A 92 -1.63 0.58 -10.88
N LEU A 93 -1.59 1.88 -11.18
CA LEU A 93 -1.99 2.40 -12.49
C LEU A 93 -1.07 1.91 -13.62
N LYS A 94 0.25 1.94 -13.42
CA LYS A 94 1.25 1.41 -14.37
C LYS A 94 0.96 -0.06 -14.68
N THR A 95 0.76 -0.88 -13.64
CA THR A 95 0.42 -2.30 -13.81
C THR A 95 -0.89 -2.50 -14.56
N TYR A 96 -1.94 -1.75 -14.19
CA TYR A 96 -3.23 -1.82 -14.86
C TYR A 96 -3.11 -1.51 -16.36
N ILE A 97 -2.46 -0.39 -16.72
CA ILE A 97 -2.26 0.01 -18.12
C ILE A 97 -1.41 -1.01 -18.88
N MET A 98 -0.35 -1.54 -18.27
CA MET A 98 0.51 -2.55 -18.90
C MET A 98 -0.21 -3.88 -19.12
N HIS A 99 -1.22 -4.19 -18.30
CA HIS A 99 -2.03 -5.39 -18.45
C HIS A 99 -3.14 -5.20 -19.51
N ASP A 100 -3.83 -4.05 -19.52
CA ASP A 100 -4.88 -3.74 -20.50
C ASP A 100 -4.32 -3.41 -21.90
N GLY A 101 -3.12 -2.84 -22.00
CA GLY A 101 -2.44 -2.54 -23.27
C GLY A 101 -1.87 -3.75 -24.01
N ARG A 102 -2.16 -4.98 -23.54
CA ARG A 102 -1.79 -6.24 -24.21
C ARG A 102 -2.91 -6.81 -25.10
N TYR A 103 -3.93 -6.01 -25.40
CA TYR A 103 -4.96 -6.31 -26.39
C TYR A 103 -4.80 -5.45 -27.65
#